data_AF-A0A2G6DK50-F1
#
_entry.id   AF-A0A2G6DK50-F1
#
_cell.length_a   1.000
_cell.length_b   1.000
_cell.length_c   1.000
_cell.angle_alpha   90.00
_cell.angle_beta   90.00
_cell.angle_gamma   90.00
#
_symmetry.space_group_name_H-M   'P 1'
#
loop_
_entity.id
_entity.type
_entity.pdbx_description
1 polymer ?
#
loop_
_entity_poly.entity_id
_entity_poly.type
_entity_poly.pdbx_seq_one_letter_code
_entity_poly.pdbx_strand_id
1 'polypeptide(L)'
;MIQSKHYKHCLLGWLVAYYKRFTAYRKRKKGEYNKQTLVFYWQTWLLSGQPKDFLAYLLFRRDLGKPLSSAMAKRMGGKFDRFVGSKQVLLASMCLEKNWLIPIRECKSLVAGKTTKNIQLPAVLSYMPYDALSIDQRKLLKIYTQQAIWRKAFYEETQERMAKGSLCVVGNAGFMRDLNLAEAIDEHALVGRCNNFSGEGDLVRHIGKQIDVWILAQGYIINHRIPPVEWVVLVGPEIQFRRLDWNGLLPLLRYDNNIKVITIPLNVWRSLVEQLEAPPSAGLVFLAFLHHLLGDWQGISVAGFSALVKPSDKPYHISHPKHKASIRHNWDAEKQLLQAWLAEGLHSLHDE
;
A
#
# COMPACT_ATOMS: atom_id res chain seq x y z
N MET A 1 13.28 -26.01 -19.72
CA MET A 1 14.48 -25.94 -18.87
C MET A 1 15.54 -25.22 -19.69
N ILE A 2 15.70 -23.89 -19.54
CA ILE A 2 16.73 -23.16 -20.30
C ILE A 2 17.99 -23.24 -19.44
N GLN A 3 18.87 -24.22 -19.72
CA GLN A 3 20.23 -24.19 -19.20
C GLN A 3 20.85 -22.88 -19.68
N SER A 4 21.16 -21.97 -18.74
CA SER A 4 21.93 -20.79 -19.09
C SER A 4 23.33 -21.26 -19.48
N LYS A 5 23.54 -21.52 -20.78
CA LYS A 5 24.89 -21.53 -21.35
C LYS A 5 25.55 -20.26 -20.82
N HIS A 6 26.66 -20.42 -20.10
CA HIS A 6 27.46 -19.32 -19.63
C HIS A 6 27.79 -18.44 -20.83
N TYR A 7 27.01 -17.38 -21.04
CA TYR A 7 27.36 -16.33 -21.97
C TYR A 7 28.68 -15.80 -21.44
N LYS A 8 29.78 -16.17 -22.11
CA LYS A 8 31.05 -15.47 -21.98
C LYS A 8 30.69 -13.99 -22.05
N HIS A 9 31.03 -13.25 -21.00
CA HIS A 9 30.61 -11.87 -20.75
C HIS A 9 31.01 -10.96 -21.94
N CYS A 10 30.20 -10.93 -22.99
CA CYS A 10 30.35 -9.98 -24.07
C CYS A 10 29.90 -8.62 -23.52
N LEU A 11 30.76 -7.61 -23.65
CA LEU A 11 30.51 -6.23 -23.23
C LEU A 11 29.12 -5.73 -23.66
N LEU A 12 28.68 -6.14 -24.86
CA LEU A 12 27.37 -5.82 -25.40
C LEU A 12 26.21 -6.33 -24.50
N GLY A 13 26.29 -7.55 -23.99
CA GLY A 13 25.25 -8.12 -23.12
C GLY A 13 25.13 -7.36 -21.80
N TRP A 14 26.25 -6.90 -21.25
CA TRP A 14 26.26 -6.08 -20.03
C TRP A 14 25.66 -4.69 -20.27
N LEU A 15 26.01 -4.04 -21.39
CA LEU A 15 25.44 -2.73 -21.76
C LEU A 15 23.92 -2.81 -21.96
N VAL A 16 23.44 -3.86 -22.62
CA VAL A 16 21.98 -4.08 -22.79
C VAL A 16 21.31 -4.31 -21.43
N ALA A 17 21.89 -5.13 -20.55
CA ALA A 17 21.35 -5.35 -19.20
C ALA A 17 21.27 -4.05 -18.39
N TYR A 18 22.32 -3.21 -18.47
CA TYR A 18 22.37 -1.91 -17.81
C TYR A 18 21.27 -0.97 -18.33
N TYR A 19 21.14 -0.83 -19.65
CA TYR A 19 20.10 0.00 -20.27
C TYR A 19 18.69 -0.44 -19.88
N LYS A 20 18.43 -1.76 -19.90
CA LYS A 20 17.12 -2.33 -19.50
C LYS A 20 16.85 -2.06 -18.02
N ARG A 21 17.85 -2.19 -17.15
CA ARG A 21 17.75 -1.87 -15.71
C ARG A 21 17.39 -0.40 -15.50
N PHE A 22 18.15 0.50 -16.14
CA PHE A 22 17.92 1.93 -16.06
C PHE A 22 16.50 2.30 -16.52
N THR A 23 16.07 1.74 -17.65
CA THR A 23 14.72 1.95 -18.19
C THR A 23 13.65 1.45 -17.24
N ALA A 24 13.80 0.24 -16.68
CA ALA A 24 12.86 -0.34 -15.72
C ALA A 24 12.68 0.57 -14.48
N TYR A 25 13.79 1.02 -13.89
CA TYR A 25 13.75 1.89 -12.71
C TYR A 25 13.16 3.26 -13.03
N ARG A 26 13.50 3.84 -14.18
CA ARG A 26 12.94 5.13 -14.62
C ARG A 26 11.42 5.04 -14.77
N LYS A 27 10.94 4.00 -15.48
CA LYS A 27 9.50 3.75 -15.67
C LYS A 27 8.77 3.55 -14.34
N ARG A 28 9.30 2.71 -13.44
CA ARG A 28 8.72 2.51 -12.10
C ARG A 28 8.70 3.79 -11.26
N LYS A 29 9.76 4.62 -11.32
CA LYS A 29 9.83 5.92 -10.62
C LYS A 29 8.80 6.91 -11.15
N LYS A 30 8.46 6.83 -12.44
CA LYS A 30 7.36 7.58 -13.07
C LYS A 30 5.97 7.00 -12.81
N GLY A 31 5.87 5.87 -12.10
CA GLY A 31 4.57 5.24 -11.83
C GLY A 31 4.06 4.29 -12.91
N GLU A 32 4.85 3.95 -13.95
CA GLU A 32 4.41 3.09 -15.05
C GLU A 32 4.34 1.61 -14.63
N TYR A 33 3.22 1.21 -14.03
CA TYR A 33 2.95 -0.12 -13.46
C TYR A 33 2.21 -1.00 -14.48
N ASN A 34 2.90 -1.37 -15.56
CA ASN A 34 2.33 -2.20 -16.62
C ASN A 34 3.20 -3.39 -17.01
N LYS A 35 2.68 -4.23 -17.92
CA LYS A 35 3.37 -5.43 -18.42
C LYS A 35 4.70 -5.08 -19.11
N GLN A 36 4.78 -3.95 -19.80
CA GLN A 36 6.00 -3.54 -20.50
C GLN A 36 7.14 -3.27 -19.50
N THR A 37 6.88 -2.52 -18.43
CA THR A 37 7.87 -2.30 -17.36
C THR A 37 8.31 -3.62 -16.71
N LEU A 38 7.39 -4.57 -16.53
CA LEU A 38 7.71 -5.90 -15.99
C LEU A 38 8.66 -6.68 -16.92
N VAL A 39 8.47 -6.58 -18.24
CA VAL A 39 9.36 -7.19 -19.23
C VAL A 39 10.78 -6.61 -19.14
N PHE A 40 10.94 -5.30 -18.90
CA PHE A 40 12.27 -4.72 -18.69
C PHE A 40 12.98 -5.30 -17.47
N TYR A 41 12.27 -5.46 -16.34
CA TYR A 41 12.83 -6.13 -15.16
C TYR A 41 13.20 -7.59 -15.44
N TRP A 42 12.34 -8.32 -16.14
CA TRP A 42 12.57 -9.71 -16.53
C TRP A 42 13.81 -9.86 -17.42
N GLN A 43 13.90 -9.07 -18.49
CA GLN A 43 15.04 -9.05 -19.40
C GLN A 43 16.33 -8.67 -18.69
N THR A 44 16.27 -7.70 -17.77
CA THR A 44 17.42 -7.31 -16.94
C THR A 44 17.96 -8.51 -16.16
N TRP A 45 17.08 -9.28 -15.50
CA TRP A 45 17.48 -10.47 -14.76
C TRP A 45 18.04 -11.56 -15.67
N LEU A 46 17.41 -11.85 -16.80
CA LEU A 46 17.88 -12.87 -17.73
C LEU A 46 19.28 -12.57 -18.27
N LEU A 47 19.57 -11.30 -18.59
CA LEU A 47 20.86 -10.88 -19.13
C LEU A 47 21.95 -10.81 -18.06
N SER A 48 21.61 -10.37 -16.85
CA SER A 48 22.62 -10.18 -15.79
C SER A 48 22.89 -11.44 -14.98
N GLY A 49 21.89 -12.32 -14.83
CA GLY A 49 21.91 -13.46 -13.91
C GLY A 49 22.00 -13.08 -12.42
N GLN A 50 21.97 -11.79 -12.09
CA GLN A 50 22.28 -11.30 -10.74
C GLN A 50 21.09 -11.46 -9.78
N PRO A 51 21.31 -11.92 -8.53
CA PRO A 51 20.25 -12.05 -7.53
C PRO A 51 19.46 -10.74 -7.29
N LYS A 52 20.15 -9.60 -7.26
CA LYS A 52 19.51 -8.28 -7.04
C LYS A 52 18.48 -7.93 -8.13
N ASP A 53 18.74 -8.29 -9.38
CA ASP A 53 17.82 -8.01 -10.48
C ASP A 53 16.62 -8.96 -10.46
N PHE A 54 16.82 -10.20 -10.02
CA PHE A 54 15.73 -11.13 -9.76
C PHE A 54 14.78 -10.60 -8.68
N LEU A 55 15.33 -10.17 -7.54
CA LEU A 55 14.53 -9.57 -6.47
C LEU A 55 13.81 -8.30 -6.97
N ALA A 56 14.46 -7.45 -7.76
CA ALA A 56 13.82 -6.28 -8.34
C ALA A 56 12.63 -6.66 -9.26
N TYR A 57 12.77 -7.72 -10.06
CA TYR A 57 11.68 -8.30 -10.85
C TYR A 57 10.54 -8.82 -9.97
N LEU A 58 10.83 -9.58 -8.91
CA LEU A 58 9.81 -10.09 -8.00
C LEU A 58 9.07 -8.95 -7.27
N LEU A 59 9.80 -7.93 -6.82
CA LEU A 59 9.22 -6.75 -6.19
C LEU A 59 8.31 -5.97 -7.13
N PHE A 60 8.71 -5.82 -8.39
CA PHE A 60 7.87 -5.14 -9.37
C PHE A 60 6.68 -6.00 -9.79
N ARG A 61 6.83 -7.33 -9.86
CA ARG A 61 5.70 -8.24 -10.05
C ARG A 61 4.67 -8.10 -8.92
N ARG A 62 5.13 -7.97 -7.67
CA ARG A 62 4.26 -7.68 -6.51
C ARG A 62 3.61 -6.29 -6.60
N ASP A 63 4.33 -5.28 -7.07
CA ASP A 63 3.77 -3.94 -7.35
C ASP A 63 2.56 -4.00 -8.30
N LEU A 64 2.53 -4.97 -9.21
CA LEU A 64 1.39 -5.26 -10.09
C LEU A 64 0.32 -6.15 -9.44
N GLY A 65 0.37 -6.35 -8.12
CA GLY A 65 -0.57 -7.22 -7.41
C GLY A 65 -0.38 -8.72 -7.69
N LYS A 66 0.76 -9.14 -8.27
CA LYS A 66 1.01 -10.54 -8.63
C LYS A 66 1.88 -11.22 -7.57
N PRO A 67 1.32 -12.17 -6.77
CA PRO A 67 2.07 -12.85 -5.71
C PRO A 67 3.10 -13.82 -6.30
N LEU A 68 4.08 -14.25 -5.51
CA LEU A 68 5.10 -15.21 -5.96
C LEU A 68 4.43 -16.49 -6.52
N SER A 69 4.86 -16.94 -7.71
CA SER A 69 4.33 -18.19 -8.31
C SER A 69 5.18 -19.39 -7.89
N SER A 70 4.60 -20.59 -7.87
CA SER A 70 5.29 -21.81 -7.43
C SER A 70 6.54 -22.08 -8.27
N ALA A 71 6.47 -21.83 -9.57
CA ALA A 71 7.62 -21.94 -10.47
C ALA A 71 8.74 -20.96 -10.11
N MET A 72 8.40 -19.72 -9.72
CA MET A 72 9.41 -18.73 -9.30
C MET A 72 10.01 -19.05 -7.94
N ALA A 73 9.22 -19.52 -6.99
CA ALA A 73 9.75 -19.97 -5.71
C ALA A 73 10.69 -21.18 -5.85
N LYS A 74 10.34 -22.16 -6.69
CA LYS A 74 11.25 -23.28 -7.01
C LYS A 74 12.56 -22.78 -7.61
N ARG A 75 12.51 -21.84 -8.57
CA ARG A 75 13.72 -21.20 -9.14
C ARG A 75 14.53 -20.41 -8.11
N MET A 76 13.87 -19.89 -7.08
CA MET A 76 14.48 -19.14 -6.00
C MET A 76 15.15 -20.04 -4.97
N GLY A 77 14.57 -21.20 -4.63
CA GLY A 77 15.10 -22.13 -3.63
C GLY A 77 16.59 -22.44 -3.84
N GLY A 78 16.97 -22.80 -5.08
CA GLY A 78 18.38 -23.07 -5.42
C GLY A 78 19.31 -21.84 -5.45
N LYS A 79 18.79 -20.63 -5.18
CA LYS A 79 19.55 -19.36 -5.18
C LYS A 79 19.34 -18.55 -3.89
N PHE A 80 18.57 -19.06 -2.93
CA PHE A 80 18.14 -18.31 -1.76
C PHE A 80 19.33 -17.87 -0.89
N ASP A 81 20.32 -18.76 -0.75
CA ASP A 81 21.59 -18.52 -0.05
C ASP A 81 22.46 -17.41 -0.66
N ARG A 82 22.18 -16.96 -1.89
CA ARG A 82 22.90 -15.85 -2.53
C ARG A 82 22.38 -14.48 -2.08
N PHE A 83 21.30 -14.45 -1.31
CA PHE A 83 20.74 -13.22 -0.74
C PHE A 83 21.18 -13.08 0.72
N VAL A 84 21.56 -11.87 1.10
CA VAL A 84 22.00 -11.55 2.47
C VAL A 84 21.19 -10.39 3.05
N GLY A 85 21.06 -10.37 4.38
CA GLY A 85 20.41 -9.30 5.13
C GLY A 85 18.97 -9.04 4.70
N SER A 86 18.61 -7.77 4.55
CA SER A 86 17.24 -7.32 4.26
C SER A 86 16.63 -7.90 2.98
N LYS A 87 17.46 -8.22 1.98
CA LYS A 87 17.02 -8.85 0.73
C LYS A 87 16.54 -10.28 0.96
N GLN A 88 17.23 -11.03 1.82
CA GLN A 88 16.86 -12.40 2.18
C GLN A 88 15.56 -12.42 2.97
N VAL A 89 15.42 -11.50 3.95
CA VAL A 89 14.20 -11.30 4.75
C VAL A 89 12.99 -11.00 3.86
N LEU A 90 13.14 -10.11 2.87
CA LEU A 90 12.06 -9.75 1.96
C LEU A 90 11.61 -10.92 1.07
N LEU A 91 12.56 -11.74 0.59
CA LEU A 91 12.23 -12.96 -0.16
C LEU A 91 11.54 -14.01 0.70
N ALA A 92 12.01 -14.21 1.93
CA ALA A 92 11.37 -15.11 2.88
C ALA A 92 9.90 -14.71 3.09
N SER A 93 9.66 -13.42 3.28
CA SER A 93 8.30 -12.88 3.44
C SER A 93 7.40 -13.10 2.22
N MET A 94 7.92 -12.97 1.00
CA MET A 94 7.14 -13.27 -0.21
C MET A 94 6.77 -14.74 -0.33
N CYS A 95 7.57 -15.67 0.20
CA CYS A 95 7.22 -17.08 0.26
C CYS A 95 6.13 -17.37 1.29
N LEU A 96 6.12 -16.62 2.40
CA LEU A 96 5.09 -16.76 3.44
C LEU A 96 3.69 -16.44 2.96
N GLU A 97 3.54 -15.47 2.06
CA GLU A 97 2.24 -15.14 1.46
C GLU A 97 1.58 -16.35 0.77
N LYS A 98 2.35 -17.37 0.38
CA LYS A 98 1.86 -18.63 -0.22
C LYS A 98 2.02 -19.85 0.69
N ASN A 99 2.25 -19.64 1.98
CA ASN A 99 2.53 -20.70 2.95
C ASN A 99 3.68 -21.62 2.53
N TRP A 100 4.68 -21.09 1.80
CA TRP A 100 5.89 -21.84 1.48
C TRP A 100 6.91 -21.68 2.61
N LEU A 101 6.90 -22.66 3.51
CA LEU A 101 7.71 -22.68 4.73
C LEU A 101 9.22 -22.89 4.48
N ILE A 102 9.58 -23.38 3.29
CA ILE A 102 10.94 -23.83 2.94
C ILE A 102 12.04 -22.76 3.19
N PRO A 103 11.88 -21.47 2.84
CA PRO A 103 13.00 -20.53 2.93
C PRO A 103 13.29 -19.97 4.33
N ILE A 104 12.43 -20.14 5.34
CA ILE A 104 12.63 -19.49 6.64
C ILE A 104 13.60 -20.22 7.52
N ARG A 105 13.47 -21.55 7.60
CA ARG A 105 14.41 -22.39 8.36
C ARG A 105 15.82 -22.31 7.78
N GLU A 106 15.91 -22.07 6.48
CA GLU A 106 17.16 -21.88 5.74
C GLU A 106 17.66 -20.42 5.74
N CYS A 107 16.86 -19.48 6.26
CA CYS A 107 17.24 -18.06 6.28
C CYS A 107 18.29 -17.82 7.35
N LYS A 108 19.56 -17.96 6.97
CA LYS A 108 20.74 -17.74 7.84
C LYS A 108 20.67 -16.40 8.56
N SER A 109 20.13 -15.36 7.92
CA SER A 109 19.94 -14.05 8.55
C SER A 109 18.90 -14.04 9.69
N LEU A 110 17.93 -14.94 9.69
CA LEU A 110 16.99 -15.15 10.80
C LEU A 110 17.58 -16.06 11.88
N VAL A 111 18.29 -17.12 11.46
CA VAL A 111 18.83 -18.16 12.34
C VAL A 111 20.07 -17.69 13.12
N ALA A 112 20.91 -16.83 12.55
CA ALA A 112 22.20 -16.47 13.17
C ALA A 112 22.10 -15.46 14.34
N GLY A 113 20.90 -15.03 14.75
CA GLY A 113 20.67 -14.13 15.89
C GLY A 113 21.23 -12.70 15.77
N LYS A 114 22.19 -12.45 14.86
CA LYS A 114 22.92 -11.18 14.70
C LYS A 114 22.10 -10.07 14.04
N THR A 115 20.95 -10.38 13.44
CA THR A 115 20.12 -9.44 12.66
C THR A 115 18.69 -9.31 13.16
N THR A 116 18.29 -10.03 14.20
CA THR A 116 16.89 -10.08 14.68
C THR A 116 16.39 -8.76 15.24
N LYS A 117 17.25 -7.97 15.90
CA LYS A 117 16.87 -6.69 16.53
C LYS A 117 16.31 -5.65 15.56
N ASN A 118 16.68 -5.71 14.28
CA ASN A 118 16.32 -4.69 13.29
C ASN A 118 15.23 -5.16 12.31
N ILE A 119 14.72 -6.39 12.46
CA ILE A 119 13.66 -6.89 11.58
C ILE A 119 12.34 -6.26 12.02
N GLN A 120 11.69 -5.57 11.09
CA GLN A 120 10.38 -4.94 11.32
C GLN A 120 9.32 -5.45 10.34
N LEU A 121 9.55 -6.58 9.68
CA LEU A 121 8.62 -7.11 8.67
C LEU A 121 7.59 -8.04 9.32
N PRO A 122 6.30 -7.65 9.47
CA PRO A 122 5.31 -8.37 10.28
C PRO A 122 5.22 -9.87 10.00
N ALA A 123 5.14 -10.27 8.73
CA ALA A 123 5.02 -11.67 8.36
C ALA A 123 6.23 -12.52 8.78
N VAL A 124 7.44 -11.94 8.76
CA VAL A 124 8.65 -12.69 9.13
C VAL A 124 8.75 -12.84 10.66
N LEU A 125 8.25 -11.86 11.42
CA LEU A 125 8.23 -11.91 12.88
C LEU A 125 7.40 -13.10 13.40
N SER A 126 6.43 -13.61 12.63
CA SER A 126 5.60 -14.76 13.06
C SER A 126 6.36 -16.09 13.11
N TYR A 127 7.61 -16.11 12.66
CA TYR A 127 8.49 -17.28 12.68
C TYR A 127 9.61 -17.15 13.71
N MET A 128 9.63 -16.07 14.47
CA MET A 128 10.57 -15.85 15.54
C MET A 128 9.94 -16.23 16.88
N PRO A 129 10.71 -16.76 17.84
CA PRO A 129 10.20 -16.99 19.20
C PRO A 129 9.64 -15.69 19.79
N TYR A 130 8.43 -15.75 20.33
CA TYR A 130 7.70 -14.56 20.79
C TYR A 130 8.41 -13.84 21.95
N ASP A 131 9.01 -14.62 22.85
CA ASP A 131 9.85 -14.16 23.95
C ASP A 131 11.08 -13.38 23.48
N ALA A 132 11.64 -13.75 22.32
CA ALA A 132 12.78 -13.06 21.70
C ALA A 132 12.41 -11.74 20.99
N LEU A 133 11.12 -11.46 20.77
CA LEU A 133 10.66 -10.22 20.12
C LEU A 133 10.65 -9.04 21.07
N SER A 134 11.13 -7.88 20.59
CA SER A 134 10.95 -6.60 21.29
C SER A 134 9.48 -6.19 21.36
N ILE A 135 9.14 -5.24 22.23
CA ILE A 135 7.77 -4.72 22.36
C ILE A 135 7.23 -4.22 21.00
N ASP A 136 8.02 -3.45 20.26
CA ASP A 136 7.61 -2.95 18.94
C ASP A 136 7.43 -4.10 17.93
N GLN A 137 8.30 -5.11 17.96
CA GLN A 137 8.16 -6.28 17.09
C GLN A 137 6.90 -7.09 17.43
N ARG A 138 6.53 -7.23 18.70
CA ARG A 138 5.27 -7.87 19.10
C ARG A 138 4.06 -7.08 18.58
N LYS A 139 4.12 -5.75 18.60
CA LYS A 139 3.08 -4.89 18.01
C LYS A 139 2.99 -5.06 16.49
N LEU A 140 4.13 -5.11 15.79
CA LEU A 140 4.17 -5.41 14.36
C LEU A 140 3.67 -6.81 14.03
N LEU A 141 4.02 -7.82 14.85
CA LEU A 141 3.53 -9.19 14.70
C LEU A 141 2.00 -9.24 14.78
N LYS A 142 1.37 -8.48 15.69
CA LYS A 142 -0.10 -8.39 15.77
C LYS A 142 -0.72 -7.95 14.44
N ILE A 143 -0.09 -7.01 13.71
CA ILE A 143 -0.57 -6.61 12.38
C ILE A 143 -0.72 -7.84 11.49
N TYR A 144 0.27 -8.72 11.44
CA TYR A 144 0.19 -9.93 10.62
C TYR A 144 -0.83 -10.95 11.13
N THR A 145 -0.79 -11.28 12.42
CA THR A 145 -1.60 -12.39 12.97
C THR A 145 -3.07 -12.04 13.11
N GLN A 146 -3.41 -10.75 13.21
CA GLN A 146 -4.79 -10.29 13.41
C GLN A 146 -5.50 -9.84 12.13
N GLN A 147 -4.84 -9.84 10.95
CA GLN A 147 -5.46 -9.31 9.72
C GLN A 147 -6.84 -9.92 9.41
N ALA A 148 -6.99 -11.24 9.54
CA ALA A 148 -8.26 -11.91 9.24
C ALA A 148 -9.37 -11.47 10.22
N ILE A 149 -9.05 -11.43 11.51
CA ILE A 149 -9.99 -11.03 12.58
C ILE A 149 -10.36 -9.54 12.41
N TRP A 150 -9.36 -8.67 12.25
CA TRP A 150 -9.56 -7.24 12.10
C TRP A 150 -10.30 -6.87 10.82
N ARG A 151 -10.04 -7.53 9.68
CA ARG A 151 -10.80 -7.29 8.45
C ARG A 151 -12.26 -7.73 8.59
N LYS A 152 -12.53 -8.84 9.27
CA LYS A 152 -13.90 -9.30 9.55
C LYS A 152 -14.64 -8.32 10.46
N ALA A 153 -14.01 -7.92 11.56
CA ALA A 153 -14.59 -6.95 12.49
C ALA A 153 -14.81 -5.58 11.83
N PHE A 154 -13.87 -5.12 10.99
CA PHE A 154 -14.04 -3.89 10.22
C PHE A 154 -15.24 -3.97 9.27
N TYR A 155 -15.43 -5.10 8.59
CA TYR A 155 -16.59 -5.32 7.73
C TYR A 155 -17.91 -5.29 8.51
N GLU A 156 -17.97 -6.02 9.64
CA GLU A 156 -19.15 -6.07 10.51
C GLU A 156 -19.51 -4.68 11.04
N GLU A 157 -18.53 -3.92 11.53
CA GLU A 157 -18.77 -2.55 12.00
C GLU A 157 -19.17 -1.62 10.85
N THR A 158 -18.54 -1.74 9.68
CA THR A 158 -18.92 -0.93 8.51
C THR A 158 -20.38 -1.18 8.13
N GLN A 159 -20.82 -2.45 8.10
CA GLN A 159 -22.21 -2.82 7.84
C GLN A 159 -23.16 -2.26 8.90
N GLU A 160 -22.80 -2.35 10.19
CA GLU A 160 -23.62 -1.78 11.28
C GLU A 160 -23.77 -0.26 11.16
N ARG A 161 -22.70 0.46 10.81
CA ARG A 161 -22.72 1.92 10.61
C ARG A 161 -23.55 2.29 9.38
N MET A 162 -23.40 1.56 8.28
CA MET A 162 -24.19 1.75 7.06
C MET A 162 -25.69 1.46 7.27
N ALA A 163 -26.05 0.57 8.19
CA ALA A 163 -27.45 0.36 8.55
C ALA A 163 -28.08 1.56 9.30
N LYS A 164 -27.25 2.44 9.87
CA LYS A 164 -27.68 3.63 10.64
C LYS A 164 -27.53 4.94 9.85
N GLY A 165 -26.85 4.93 8.71
CA GLY A 165 -26.55 6.12 7.93
C GLY A 165 -25.64 5.82 6.75
N SER A 166 -24.80 6.78 6.37
CA SER A 166 -23.90 6.70 5.22
C SER A 166 -22.42 6.71 5.63
N LEU A 167 -21.53 6.45 4.68
CA LEU A 167 -20.09 6.54 4.84
C LEU A 167 -19.53 7.66 3.97
N CYS A 168 -18.61 8.48 4.48
CA CYS A 168 -17.89 9.47 3.67
C CYS A 168 -16.38 9.19 3.64
N VAL A 169 -15.78 9.17 2.44
CA VAL A 169 -14.33 9.17 2.27
C VAL A 169 -13.86 10.57 1.89
N VAL A 170 -12.96 11.14 2.71
CA VAL A 170 -12.44 12.49 2.54
C VAL A 170 -10.99 12.45 2.07
N GLY A 171 -10.77 12.89 0.83
CA GLY A 171 -9.46 13.20 0.28
C GLY A 171 -8.93 14.56 0.75
N ASN A 172 -7.70 14.89 0.32
CA ASN A 172 -6.98 16.06 0.84
C ASN A 172 -6.93 17.24 -0.14
N ALA A 173 -7.82 17.28 -1.14
CA ALA A 173 -7.75 18.31 -2.19
C ALA A 173 -7.88 19.73 -1.61
N GLY A 174 -7.05 20.66 -2.07
CA GLY A 174 -7.00 22.00 -1.50
C GLY A 174 -8.22 22.87 -1.76
N PHE A 175 -9.04 22.56 -2.77
CA PHE A 175 -10.26 23.30 -3.07
C PHE A 175 -11.34 23.18 -1.98
N MET A 176 -11.22 22.19 -1.10
CA MET A 176 -12.14 21.95 0.02
C MET A 176 -12.27 23.13 0.97
N ARG A 177 -11.30 24.06 1.01
CA ARG A 177 -11.33 25.25 1.87
C ARG A 177 -12.52 26.18 1.60
N ASP A 178 -13.16 26.07 0.45
CA ASP A 178 -14.19 27.03 0.04
C ASP A 178 -15.58 26.39 -0.10
N LEU A 179 -15.72 25.11 0.28
CA LEU A 179 -16.97 24.36 0.08
C LEU A 179 -17.81 24.19 1.34
N ASN A 180 -17.26 24.46 2.52
CA ASN A 180 -17.97 24.36 3.81
C ASN A 180 -18.71 23.03 4.03
N LEU A 181 -18.16 21.92 3.54
CA LEU A 181 -18.75 20.58 3.61
C LEU A 181 -18.63 19.93 5.00
N ALA A 182 -18.34 20.70 6.04
CA ALA A 182 -18.04 20.15 7.37
C ALA A 182 -19.23 19.42 7.97
N GLU A 183 -20.41 20.04 7.93
CA GLU A 183 -21.66 19.46 8.44
C GLU A 183 -22.05 18.21 7.64
N ALA A 184 -22.14 18.34 6.31
CA ALA A 184 -22.42 17.21 5.42
C ALA A 184 -21.47 16.01 5.62
N ILE A 185 -20.16 16.25 5.83
CA ILE A 185 -19.20 15.18 6.11
C ILE A 185 -19.47 14.54 7.49
N ASP A 186 -19.65 15.36 8.53
CA ASP A 186 -19.80 14.89 9.92
C ASP A 186 -21.20 14.27 10.19
N GLU A 187 -22.17 14.42 9.28
CA GLU A 187 -23.46 13.70 9.33
C GLU A 187 -23.35 12.21 9.00
N HIS A 188 -22.24 11.77 8.39
CA HIS A 188 -22.06 10.37 8.01
C HIS A 188 -21.77 9.51 9.24
N ALA A 189 -22.33 8.29 9.26
CA ALA A 189 -22.15 7.33 10.35
C ALA A 189 -20.70 6.81 10.47
N LEU A 190 -19.93 6.89 9.37
CA LEU A 190 -18.51 6.54 9.32
C LEU A 190 -17.75 7.49 8.37
N VAL A 191 -16.66 8.08 8.85
CA VAL A 191 -15.81 8.99 8.06
C VAL A 191 -14.38 8.49 7.97
N GLY A 192 -13.93 8.21 6.74
CA GLY A 192 -12.56 7.83 6.42
C GLY A 192 -11.72 8.99 5.90
N ARG A 193 -10.51 9.21 6.43
CA ARG A 193 -9.65 10.35 6.05
C ARG A 193 -8.23 9.94 5.68
N CYS A 194 -7.67 10.60 4.67
CA CYS A 194 -6.37 10.26 4.11
C CYS A 194 -5.19 11.02 4.74
N ASN A 195 -4.11 10.31 5.06
CA ASN A 195 -2.80 10.85 5.43
C ASN A 195 -2.86 11.95 6.50
N ASN A 196 -2.57 13.20 6.15
CA ASN A 196 -2.56 14.29 7.11
C ASN A 196 -3.95 14.92 7.24
N PHE A 197 -4.61 14.62 8.35
CA PHE A 197 -5.83 15.29 8.78
C PHE A 197 -5.57 15.93 10.14
N SER A 198 -5.76 17.25 10.22
CA SER A 198 -5.81 17.97 11.49
C SER A 198 -7.29 18.28 11.74
N GLY A 199 -7.94 17.49 12.59
CA GLY A 199 -9.32 17.76 13.08
C GLY A 199 -9.38 18.94 14.05
N GLU A 200 -8.49 19.91 13.87
CA GLU A 200 -8.29 21.09 14.71
C GLU A 200 -8.05 22.32 13.83
N GLY A 201 -8.38 23.50 14.36
CA GLY A 201 -8.16 24.80 13.71
C GLY A 201 -9.16 25.14 12.60
N ASP A 202 -8.83 26.15 11.80
CA ASP A 202 -9.73 26.74 10.79
C ASP A 202 -10.18 25.75 9.71
N LEU A 203 -9.48 24.63 9.52
CA LEU A 203 -9.88 23.65 8.50
C LEU A 203 -11.15 22.88 8.89
N VAL A 204 -11.42 22.72 10.19
CA VAL A 204 -12.56 21.93 10.68
C VAL A 204 -13.88 22.46 10.13
N ARG A 205 -14.04 23.79 10.01
CA ARG A 205 -15.26 24.40 9.46
C ARG A 205 -15.51 24.09 7.97
N HIS A 206 -14.50 23.59 7.28
CA HIS A 206 -14.56 23.27 5.85
C HIS A 206 -14.65 21.78 5.57
N ILE A 207 -14.09 20.94 6.45
CA ILE A 207 -13.96 19.50 6.19
C ILE A 207 -14.48 18.61 7.33
N GLY A 208 -15.01 19.19 8.41
CA GLY A 208 -15.53 18.44 9.56
C GLY A 208 -14.43 18.01 10.53
N LYS A 209 -14.85 17.45 11.67
CA LYS A 209 -13.97 16.94 12.75
C LYS A 209 -13.95 15.42 12.85
N GLN A 210 -14.99 14.74 12.36
CA GLN A 210 -15.16 13.30 12.57
C GLN A 210 -14.10 12.51 11.80
N ILE A 211 -13.51 11.52 12.46
CA ILE A 211 -12.58 10.55 11.84
C ILE A 211 -12.73 9.21 12.54
N ASP A 212 -13.32 8.24 11.84
CA ASP A 212 -13.48 6.87 12.32
C ASP A 212 -12.38 5.97 11.78
N VAL A 213 -11.94 6.25 10.54
CA VAL A 213 -10.94 5.47 9.83
C VAL A 213 -9.81 6.35 9.31
N TRP A 214 -8.57 6.05 9.70
CA TRP A 214 -7.39 6.76 9.23
C TRP A 214 -6.66 5.99 8.13
N ILE A 215 -6.65 6.54 6.92
CA ILE A 215 -6.14 5.88 5.71
C ILE A 215 -4.74 6.40 5.41
N LEU A 216 -3.72 5.55 5.52
CA LEU A 216 -2.32 5.95 5.38
C LEU A 216 -1.64 5.28 4.19
N ALA A 217 -0.93 6.09 3.40
CA ALA A 217 -0.04 5.57 2.36
C ALA A 217 1.15 4.80 2.95
N GLN A 218 1.63 3.76 2.25
CA GLN A 218 2.81 2.97 2.65
C GLN A 218 4.10 3.78 2.91
N GLY A 219 4.19 5.03 2.45
CA GLY A 219 5.36 5.91 2.63
C GLY A 219 5.14 6.98 3.70
N TYR A 220 3.97 7.01 4.34
CA TYR A 220 3.63 8.04 5.31
C TYR A 220 4.49 7.90 6.56
N ILE A 221 4.91 9.05 7.09
CA ILE A 221 5.69 9.17 8.33
C ILE A 221 4.85 10.02 9.28
N ILE A 222 4.53 9.45 10.44
CA ILE A 222 3.73 10.13 11.46
C ILE A 222 4.65 11.04 12.28
N ASN A 223 4.45 12.34 12.14
CA ASN A 223 5.22 13.41 12.79
C ASN A 223 4.33 14.47 13.48
N HIS A 224 3.06 14.13 13.71
CA HIS A 224 2.03 14.98 14.29
C HIS A 224 1.19 14.14 15.26
N ARG A 225 0.23 14.79 15.93
CA ARG A 225 -0.71 14.16 16.85
C ARG A 225 -1.50 13.06 16.13
N ILE A 226 -1.58 11.89 16.74
CA ILE A 226 -2.39 10.77 16.26
C ILE A 226 -3.85 11.09 16.62
N PRO A 227 -4.79 11.10 15.65
CA PRO A 227 -6.20 11.32 15.94
C PRO A 227 -6.77 10.15 16.76
N PRO A 228 -7.85 10.36 17.53
CA PRO A 228 -8.52 9.31 18.28
C PRO A 228 -9.27 8.39 17.30
N VAL A 229 -8.58 7.39 16.78
CA VAL A 229 -9.13 6.46 15.79
C VAL A 229 -8.97 5.03 16.27
N GLU A 230 -9.97 4.21 15.98
CA GLU A 230 -9.89 2.76 16.22
C GLU A 230 -9.26 2.03 15.04
N TRP A 231 -9.58 2.49 13.82
CA TRP A 231 -9.19 1.83 12.59
C TRP A 231 -8.14 2.62 11.82
N VAL A 232 -7.06 1.93 11.45
CA VAL A 232 -6.06 2.44 10.52
C VAL A 232 -5.95 1.51 9.33
N VAL A 233 -6.08 2.08 8.13
CA VAL A 233 -5.95 1.35 6.87
C VAL A 233 -4.66 1.73 6.19
N LEU A 234 -3.73 0.79 6.09
CA LEU A 234 -2.47 1.00 5.42
C LEU A 234 -2.55 0.54 3.95
N VAL A 235 -2.50 1.51 3.04
CA VAL A 235 -2.63 1.26 1.61
C VAL A 235 -1.30 0.92 0.94
N GLY A 236 -1.34 -0.08 0.06
CA GLY A 236 -0.19 -0.57 -0.69
C GLY A 236 -0.41 -2.03 -1.11
N PRO A 237 0.53 -2.64 -1.87
CA PRO A 237 0.45 -4.04 -2.27
C PRO A 237 0.74 -4.98 -1.09
N GLU A 238 -0.26 -5.12 -0.22
CA GLU A 238 -0.30 -6.02 0.94
C GLU A 238 1.00 -5.90 1.77
N ILE A 239 1.12 -4.76 2.45
CA ILE A 239 2.38 -4.19 2.92
C ILE A 239 3.08 -5.01 4.01
N GLN A 240 2.34 -5.85 4.73
CA GLN A 240 2.85 -6.74 5.79
C GLN A 240 3.88 -7.76 5.28
N PHE A 241 3.88 -8.05 3.97
CA PHE A 241 4.89 -8.90 3.32
C PHE A 241 5.99 -8.13 2.59
N ARG A 242 5.99 -6.79 2.66
CA ARG A 242 6.81 -5.95 1.79
C ARG A 242 7.63 -4.89 2.51
N ARG A 243 7.03 -4.17 3.45
CA ARG A 243 7.66 -3.01 4.07
C ARG A 243 8.69 -3.47 5.10
N LEU A 244 9.97 -3.24 4.83
CA LEU A 244 11.06 -3.62 5.73
C LEU A 244 11.25 -2.66 6.90
N ASP A 245 10.93 -1.38 6.69
CA ASP A 245 11.10 -0.30 7.67
C ASP A 245 9.74 0.26 8.06
N TRP A 246 9.34 0.02 9.31
CA TRP A 246 8.09 0.48 9.90
C TRP A 246 8.28 1.63 10.89
N ASN A 247 9.49 2.22 10.99
CA ASN A 247 9.79 3.26 11.97
C ASN A 247 8.82 4.44 11.91
N GLY A 248 8.43 4.87 10.70
CA GLY A 248 7.45 5.95 10.51
C GLY A 248 6.03 5.65 11.02
N LEU A 249 5.72 4.39 11.32
CA LEU A 249 4.43 3.94 11.88
C LEU A 249 4.54 3.48 13.34
N LEU A 250 5.75 3.34 13.89
CA LEU A 250 5.92 2.96 15.30
C LEU A 250 5.24 3.93 16.28
N PRO A 251 5.22 5.26 16.07
CA PRO A 251 4.47 6.17 16.94
C PRO A 251 3.00 5.76 17.07
N LEU A 252 2.34 5.39 15.96
CA LEU A 252 0.96 4.89 15.97
C LEU A 252 0.80 3.65 16.84
N LEU A 253 1.66 2.65 16.61
CA LEU A 253 1.58 1.38 17.33
C LEU A 253 1.87 1.57 18.82
N ARG A 254 2.69 2.56 19.19
CA ARG A 254 3.06 2.86 20.58
C ARG A 254 1.99 3.65 21.31
N TYR A 255 1.22 4.48 20.61
CA TYR A 255 0.21 5.37 21.17
C TYR A 255 -0.92 4.63 21.88
N ASP A 256 -1.53 3.65 21.23
CA ASP A 256 -2.61 2.85 21.81
C ASP A 256 -2.56 1.41 21.28
N ASN A 257 -2.68 0.45 22.19
CA ASN A 257 -2.69 -0.98 21.88
C ASN A 257 -4.01 -1.46 21.24
N ASN A 258 -5.06 -0.63 21.27
CA ASN A 258 -6.38 -0.93 20.73
C ASN A 258 -6.54 -0.54 19.26
N ILE A 259 -5.60 0.24 18.71
CA ILE A 259 -5.62 0.62 17.29
C ILE A 259 -5.46 -0.63 16.42
N LYS A 260 -6.46 -0.86 15.57
CA LYS A 260 -6.50 -1.98 14.63
C LYS A 260 -5.95 -1.52 13.30
N VAL A 261 -4.84 -2.12 12.89
CA VAL A 261 -4.15 -1.77 11.65
C VAL A 261 -4.44 -2.81 10.59
N ILE A 262 -5.34 -2.49 9.66
CA ILE A 262 -5.62 -3.34 8.50
C ILE A 262 -4.78 -2.92 7.31
N THR A 263 -4.39 -3.91 6.53
CA THR A 263 -3.66 -3.74 5.28
C THR A 263 -4.58 -4.13 4.12
N ILE A 264 -4.37 -3.56 2.95
CA ILE A 264 -5.23 -3.81 1.79
C ILE A 264 -4.93 -5.19 1.17
N PRO A 265 -5.96 -6.03 0.95
CA PRO A 265 -5.82 -7.29 0.22
C PRO A 265 -5.16 -7.10 -1.16
N LEU A 266 -4.22 -7.98 -1.50
CA LEU A 266 -3.44 -7.84 -2.75
C LEU A 266 -4.32 -7.85 -4.02
N ASN A 267 -5.45 -8.55 -4.00
CA ASN A 267 -6.42 -8.59 -5.11
C ASN A 267 -7.09 -7.22 -5.35
N VAL A 268 -7.43 -6.48 -4.30
CA VAL A 268 -7.98 -5.11 -4.41
C VAL A 268 -6.93 -4.16 -4.98
N TRP A 269 -5.69 -4.24 -4.51
CA TRP A 269 -4.60 -3.48 -5.11
C TRP A 269 -4.39 -3.84 -6.58
N ARG A 270 -4.43 -5.13 -6.92
CA ARG A 270 -4.22 -5.63 -8.27
C ARG A 270 -5.26 -5.08 -9.25
N SER A 271 -6.55 -5.13 -8.90
CA SER A 271 -7.62 -4.69 -9.79
C SER A 271 -7.47 -3.22 -10.17
N LEU A 272 -7.05 -2.37 -9.23
CA LEU A 272 -6.78 -0.96 -9.49
C LEU A 272 -5.54 -0.77 -10.37
N VAL A 273 -4.42 -1.43 -10.06
CA VAL A 273 -3.20 -1.28 -10.87
C VAL A 273 -3.39 -1.77 -12.31
N GLU A 274 -4.20 -2.82 -12.51
CA GLU A 274 -4.51 -3.31 -13.86
C GLU A 274 -5.34 -2.31 -14.68
N GLN A 275 -6.20 -1.51 -14.05
CA GLN A 275 -7.00 -0.47 -14.70
C GLN A 275 -6.21 0.83 -14.91
N LEU A 276 -5.45 1.24 -13.91
CA LEU A 276 -4.77 2.55 -13.91
C LEU A 276 -3.40 2.52 -14.60
N GLU A 277 -2.82 1.32 -14.74
CA GLU A 277 -1.40 1.12 -15.09
C GLU A 277 -0.43 1.94 -14.21
N ALA A 278 -0.86 2.28 -12.99
CA ALA A 278 -0.14 3.10 -12.03
C ALA A 278 -0.51 2.71 -10.60
N PRO A 279 0.34 3.01 -9.60
CA PRO A 279 -0.07 2.88 -8.21
C PRO A 279 -1.25 3.82 -7.92
N PRO A 280 -2.38 3.32 -7.40
CA PRO A 280 -3.52 4.17 -7.02
C PRO A 280 -3.22 5.08 -5.82
N SER A 281 -3.91 6.20 -5.73
CA SER A 281 -3.95 7.08 -4.55
C SER A 281 -4.63 6.42 -3.35
N ALA A 282 -4.36 6.91 -2.14
CA ALA A 282 -4.84 6.26 -0.92
C ALA A 282 -6.37 6.25 -0.79
N GLY A 283 -7.03 7.36 -1.13
CA GLY A 283 -8.49 7.44 -1.12
C GLY A 283 -9.12 6.47 -2.11
N LEU A 284 -8.57 6.38 -3.34
CA LEU A 284 -9.08 5.48 -4.36
C LEU A 284 -8.92 3.99 -3.98
N VAL A 285 -7.80 3.62 -3.36
CA VAL A 285 -7.61 2.25 -2.84
C VAL A 285 -8.64 1.92 -1.75
N PHE A 286 -8.89 2.87 -0.86
CA PHE A 286 -9.84 2.65 0.23
C PHE A 286 -11.28 2.52 -0.30
N LEU A 287 -11.67 3.34 -1.28
CA LEU A 287 -12.97 3.20 -1.96
C LEU A 287 -13.12 1.83 -2.63
N ALA A 288 -12.11 1.37 -3.38
CA ALA A 288 -12.15 0.04 -3.98
C ALA A 288 -12.22 -1.08 -2.92
N PHE A 289 -11.62 -0.86 -1.75
CA PHE A 289 -11.70 -1.81 -0.64
C PHE A 289 -13.10 -1.84 -0.02
N LEU A 290 -13.74 -0.68 0.17
CA LEU A 290 -15.13 -0.60 0.62
C LEU A 290 -16.07 -1.28 -0.37
N HIS A 291 -15.96 -0.99 -1.66
CA HIS A 291 -16.77 -1.67 -2.69
C HIS A 291 -16.52 -3.18 -2.73
N HIS A 292 -15.28 -3.63 -2.52
CA HIS A 292 -14.98 -5.06 -2.42
C HIS A 292 -15.66 -5.73 -1.21
N LEU A 293 -15.84 -4.99 -0.12
CA LEU A 293 -16.49 -5.47 1.09
C LEU A 293 -18.02 -5.42 1.00
N LEU A 294 -18.57 -4.32 0.49
CA LEU A 294 -19.99 -3.99 0.52
C LEU A 294 -20.74 -4.47 -0.73
N GLY A 295 -20.07 -4.56 -1.87
CA GLY A 295 -20.61 -5.07 -3.14
C GLY A 295 -21.20 -4.01 -4.07
N ASP A 296 -21.51 -2.82 -3.56
CA ASP A 296 -22.01 -1.68 -4.33
C ASP A 296 -21.58 -0.33 -3.69
N TRP A 297 -22.06 0.78 -4.25
CA TRP A 297 -21.76 2.15 -3.80
C TRP A 297 -22.86 2.79 -2.95
N GLN A 298 -23.95 2.07 -2.64
CA GLN A 298 -25.11 2.64 -1.98
C GLN A 298 -24.72 3.20 -0.60
N GLY A 299 -25.04 4.46 -0.35
CA GLY A 299 -24.73 5.15 0.91
C GLY A 299 -23.25 5.50 1.09
N ILE A 300 -22.43 5.41 0.04
CA ILE A 300 -21.03 5.82 0.06
C ILE A 300 -20.88 7.17 -0.64
N SER A 301 -20.34 8.14 0.10
CA SER A 301 -20.07 9.48 -0.36
C SER A 301 -18.56 9.76 -0.43
N VAL A 302 -18.18 10.69 -1.29
CA VAL A 302 -16.81 11.20 -1.40
C VAL A 302 -16.75 12.72 -1.32
N ALA A 303 -15.68 13.21 -0.69
CA ALA A 303 -15.32 14.62 -0.66
C ALA A 303 -13.80 14.80 -0.81
N GLY A 304 -13.34 15.91 -1.36
CA GLY A 304 -11.91 16.25 -1.42
C GLY A 304 -11.08 15.42 -2.40
N PHE A 305 -11.70 14.92 -3.48
CA PHE A 305 -11.01 14.26 -4.59
C PHE A 305 -10.85 15.22 -5.77
N SER A 306 -9.62 15.63 -6.08
CA SER A 306 -9.33 16.56 -7.20
C SER A 306 -9.80 16.10 -8.57
N ALA A 307 -10.04 14.80 -8.73
CA ALA A 307 -10.63 14.22 -9.93
C ALA A 307 -12.05 14.74 -10.24
N LEU A 308 -12.80 15.14 -9.21
CA LEU A 308 -14.23 15.47 -9.32
C LEU A 308 -14.50 16.93 -9.66
N VAL A 309 -13.50 17.80 -9.51
CA VAL A 309 -13.64 19.21 -9.81
C VAL A 309 -12.90 19.58 -11.09
N LYS A 310 -13.32 20.68 -11.71
CA LYS A 310 -12.54 21.29 -12.79
C LYS A 310 -11.17 21.71 -12.25
N PRO A 311 -10.09 21.61 -13.06
CA PRO A 311 -8.80 22.16 -12.69
C PRO A 311 -8.97 23.60 -12.22
N SER A 312 -8.38 23.93 -11.07
CA SER A 312 -8.38 25.27 -10.51
C SER A 312 -6.96 25.66 -10.14
N ASP A 313 -6.71 26.96 -10.04
CA ASP A 313 -5.43 27.50 -9.56
C ASP A 313 -5.21 27.25 -8.05
N LYS A 314 -6.11 26.51 -7.41
CA LYS A 314 -6.04 26.23 -5.98
C LYS A 314 -4.91 25.25 -5.67
N PRO A 315 -4.35 25.32 -4.45
CA PRO A 315 -3.33 24.38 -4.02
C PRO A 315 -3.80 22.93 -4.12
N TYR A 316 -2.88 22.01 -4.41
CA TYR A 316 -3.19 20.58 -4.52
C TYR A 316 -3.66 19.99 -3.18
N HIS A 317 -3.07 20.41 -2.05
CA HIS A 317 -3.33 19.84 -0.74
C HIS A 317 -3.87 20.88 0.25
N ILE A 318 -4.93 20.54 0.98
CA ILE A 318 -5.59 21.45 1.92
C ILE A 318 -4.68 21.90 3.06
N SER A 319 -4.04 20.98 3.77
CA SER A 319 -3.15 21.32 4.90
C SER A 319 -1.75 21.77 4.49
N HIS A 320 -1.32 21.51 3.25
CA HIS A 320 0.06 21.72 2.80
C HIS A 320 0.08 22.36 1.40
N PRO A 321 -0.15 23.67 1.27
CA PRO A 321 -0.30 24.30 -0.04
C PRO A 321 0.90 24.14 -0.99
N LYS A 322 2.10 23.93 -0.44
CA LYS A 322 3.34 23.70 -1.20
C LYS A 322 3.49 22.25 -1.70
N HIS A 323 2.69 21.30 -1.20
CA HIS A 323 2.73 19.93 -1.67
C HIS A 323 2.19 19.84 -3.09
N LYS A 324 2.91 19.10 -3.94
CA LYS A 324 2.51 18.83 -5.32
C LYS A 324 1.91 17.43 -5.42
N ALA A 325 1.05 17.24 -6.41
CA ALA A 325 0.56 15.94 -6.79
C ALA A 325 1.74 14.98 -7.07
N SER A 326 1.64 13.75 -6.57
CA SER A 326 2.66 12.74 -6.85
C SER A 326 2.64 12.40 -8.34
N ILE A 327 3.81 12.47 -8.98
CA ILE A 327 3.99 12.13 -10.40
C ILE A 327 3.82 10.63 -10.70
N ARG A 328 3.63 9.81 -9.66
CA ARG A 328 3.54 8.35 -9.80
C ARG A 328 2.12 7.87 -10.05
N HIS A 329 1.12 8.71 -9.81
CA HIS A 329 -0.27 8.34 -10.06
C HIS A 329 -0.63 8.67 -11.51
N ASN A 330 -1.55 7.90 -12.07
CA ASN A 330 -2.19 8.22 -13.33
C ASN A 330 -3.50 8.96 -13.02
N TRP A 331 -3.40 10.26 -12.75
CA TRP A 331 -4.53 11.08 -12.28
C TRP A 331 -5.71 11.10 -13.25
N ASP A 332 -5.43 11.05 -14.56
CA ASP A 332 -6.48 11.01 -15.58
C ASP A 332 -7.26 9.70 -15.52
N ALA A 333 -6.56 8.56 -15.36
CA ALA A 333 -7.23 7.27 -15.19
C ALA A 333 -7.97 7.17 -13.84
N GLU A 334 -7.40 7.72 -12.74
CA GLU A 334 -8.11 7.78 -11.46
C GLU A 334 -9.39 8.61 -11.58
N LYS A 335 -9.36 9.71 -12.35
CA LYS A 335 -10.53 10.54 -12.62
C LYS A 335 -11.59 9.78 -13.40
N GLN A 336 -11.21 9.13 -14.50
CA GLN A 336 -12.15 8.34 -15.31
C GLN A 336 -12.80 7.23 -14.48
N LEU A 337 -12.01 6.53 -13.66
CA LEU A 337 -12.53 5.47 -12.79
C LEU A 337 -13.50 6.02 -11.75
N LEU A 338 -13.17 7.15 -11.12
CA LEU A 338 -14.05 7.76 -10.12
C LEU A 338 -15.36 8.25 -10.76
N GLN A 339 -15.31 8.81 -11.97
CA GLN A 339 -16.51 9.18 -12.73
C GLN A 339 -17.39 7.97 -13.07
N ALA A 340 -16.78 6.83 -13.41
CA ALA A 340 -17.52 5.59 -13.61
C ALA A 340 -18.23 5.15 -12.31
N TRP A 341 -17.54 5.20 -11.17
CA TRP A 341 -18.14 4.88 -9.87
C TRP A 341 -19.29 5.82 -9.48
N LEU A 342 -19.19 7.12 -9.80
CA LEU A 342 -20.30 8.06 -9.62
C LEU A 342 -21.53 7.63 -10.43
N ALA A 343 -21.33 7.19 -11.68
CA ALA A 343 -22.41 6.68 -12.51
C ALA A 343 -22.99 5.35 -12.01
N GLU A 344 -22.24 4.60 -11.19
CA GLU A 344 -22.65 3.34 -10.56
C GLU A 344 -23.30 3.55 -9.18
N GLY A 345 -23.44 4.80 -8.70
CA GLY A 345 -24.13 5.13 -7.45
C GLY A 345 -23.24 5.67 -6.33
N LEU A 346 -21.93 5.87 -6.55
CA LEU A 346 -21.10 6.63 -5.62
C LEU A 346 -21.60 8.08 -5.58
N HIS A 347 -21.75 8.64 -4.39
CA HIS A 347 -22.24 10.01 -4.24
C HIS A 347 -21.09 11.01 -4.05
N SER A 348 -21.17 12.18 -4.67
CA SER A 348 -20.20 13.25 -4.43
C SER A 348 -20.84 14.38 -3.64
N LEU A 349 -20.25 14.74 -2.50
CA LEU A 349 -20.69 15.89 -1.69
C LEU A 349 -20.32 17.26 -2.31
N HIS A 350 -19.82 17.29 -3.55
CA HIS A 350 -19.47 18.56 -4.21
C HIS A 350 -20.59 19.09 -5.11
N ASP A 351 -21.60 18.25 -5.37
CA ASP A 351 -22.73 18.54 -6.26
C ASP A 351 -23.98 19.01 -5.48
N GLU A 352 -23.88 19.08 -4.16
CA GLU A 352 -24.86 19.66 -3.22
C GLU A 352 -24.60 21.16 -3.04
#